data_AF-A0A023FGC0-F1
#
_entry.id   AF-A0A023FGC0-F1
#
_cell.length_a   1.000
_cell.length_b   1.000
_cell.length_c   1.000
_cell.angle_alpha   90.00
_cell.angle_beta   90.00
_cell.angle_gamma   90.00
#
_symmetry.space_group_name_H-M   'P 1'
#
loop_
_entity.id
_entity.type
_entity.pdbx_description
1 polymer ?
#
loop_
_entity_poly.entity_id
_entity_poly.type
_entity_poly.pdbx_seq_one_letter_code
_entity_poly.pdbx_strand_id
1 'polypeptide(L)'
;MSKAVANLSAAIIKHGTPRLQTFMKYARVEMVPPSPREFPEVFRGFGQLISSAKSGAWKNLTVKEATVNTLVGMEVIFWFYIGECIGKRSIIGYHV
;
A
#
# COMPACT_ATOMS: atom_id res chain seq x y z
N MET A 1 -1.90 -38.39 7.32
CA MET A 1 -1.80 -37.35 6.27
C MET A 1 -1.21 -37.99 5.03
N SER A 2 -1.88 -37.92 3.87
CA SER A 2 -1.43 -38.60 2.64
C SER A 2 -0.07 -38.06 2.18
N LYS A 3 0.83 -38.93 1.67
CA LYS A 3 2.15 -38.54 1.15
C LYS A 3 2.07 -37.44 0.08
N ALA A 4 0.99 -37.40 -0.69
CA ALA A 4 0.73 -36.34 -1.67
C ALA A 4 0.57 -34.96 -1.03
N VAL A 5 -0.13 -34.87 0.11
CA VAL A 5 -0.32 -33.62 0.87
C VAL A 5 1.01 -33.15 1.48
N ALA A 6 1.82 -34.10 1.98
CA ALA A 6 3.16 -33.80 2.52
C ALA A 6 4.13 -33.30 1.45
N ASN A 7 4.08 -33.87 0.24
CA ASN A 7 4.92 -33.42 -0.87
C ASN A 7 4.49 -32.05 -1.40
N LEU A 8 3.18 -31.80 -1.47
CA LEU A 8 2.65 -30.50 -1.89
C LEU A 8 3.01 -29.39 -0.88
N SER A 9 2.87 -29.64 0.42
CA SER A 9 3.26 -28.66 1.45
C SER A 9 4.75 -28.37 1.42
N ALA A 10 5.60 -29.40 1.25
CA ALA A 10 7.04 -29.22 1.09
C ALA A 10 7.39 -28.39 -0.15
N ALA A 11 6.69 -28.58 -1.28
CA ALA A 11 6.87 -27.78 -2.48
C ALA A 11 6.45 -26.31 -2.27
N ILE A 12 5.30 -26.08 -1.63
CA ILE A 12 4.81 -24.73 -1.31
C ILE A 12 5.81 -24.00 -0.41
N ILE A 13 6.32 -24.66 0.63
CA ILE A 13 7.31 -24.05 1.53
C ILE A 13 8.59 -23.73 0.76
N LYS A 14 9.10 -24.67 -0.04
CA LYS A 14 10.32 -24.50 -0.83
C LYS A 14 10.23 -23.31 -1.80
N HIS A 15 9.08 -23.11 -2.43
CA HIS A 15 8.88 -22.03 -3.40
C HIS A 15 8.38 -20.72 -2.78
N GLY A 16 7.65 -20.79 -1.68
CA GLY A 16 7.04 -19.65 -0.99
C GLY A 16 8.04 -18.91 -0.09
N THR A 17 8.91 -19.64 0.60
CA THR A 17 9.90 -19.06 1.52
C THR A 17 10.77 -17.96 0.88
N PRO A 18 11.44 -18.17 -0.27
CA PRO A 18 12.28 -17.12 -0.85
C PRO A 18 11.47 -15.89 -1.29
N ARG A 19 10.25 -16.08 -1.79
CA ARG A 19 9.37 -14.98 -2.20
C ARG A 19 8.89 -14.16 -0.99
N LEU A 20 8.54 -14.84 0.09
CA LEU A 20 8.16 -14.19 1.33
C LEU A 20 9.33 -13.44 1.96
N GLN A 21 10.56 -13.96 1.86
CA GLN A 21 11.76 -13.25 2.30
C GLN A 21 12.00 -11.97 1.51
N THR A 22 11.84 -12.02 0.18
CA THR A 22 11.93 -10.82 -0.67
C THR A 22 10.84 -9.81 -0.31
N PHE A 23 9.59 -10.26 -0.17
CA PHE A 23 8.50 -9.41 0.29
C PHE A 23 8.81 -8.76 1.64
N MET A 24 9.27 -9.56 2.61
CA MET A 24 9.58 -9.05 3.95
C MET A 24 10.74 -8.06 3.96
N LYS A 25 11.70 -8.19 3.04
CA LYS A 25 12.79 -7.23 2.87
C LYS A 25 12.27 -5.83 2.52
N TYR A 26 11.37 -5.74 1.52
CA TYR A 26 10.81 -4.45 1.10
C TYR A 26 9.75 -3.93 2.06
N ALA A 27 8.90 -4.82 2.58
CA ALA A 27 7.89 -4.50 3.59
C ALA A 27 8.46 -3.75 4.80
N ARG A 28 9.67 -4.13 5.26
CA ARG A 28 10.33 -3.51 6.41
C ARG A 28 10.78 -2.07 6.18
N VAL A 29 10.90 -1.63 4.94
CA VAL A 29 11.35 -0.26 4.63
C VAL A 29 10.21 0.59 4.10
N GLU A 30 9.28 0.02 3.36
CA GLU A 30 8.20 0.77 2.69
C GLU A 30 6.88 0.78 3.48
N MET A 31 6.58 -0.27 4.25
CA MET A 31 5.31 -0.39 4.98
C MET A 31 5.44 -0.12 6.49
N VAL A 32 6.59 0.38 6.93
CA VAL A 32 6.77 0.76 8.34
C VAL A 32 6.09 2.09 8.60
N PRO A 33 5.31 2.21 9.70
CA PRO A 33 4.72 3.49 10.06
C PRO A 33 5.84 4.54 10.26
N PRO A 34 5.66 5.75 9.71
CA PRO A 34 6.68 6.79 9.75
C PRO A 34 7.02 7.18 11.19
N SER A 35 8.26 7.62 11.39
CA SER A 35 8.70 8.17 12.66
C SER A 35 7.99 9.50 12.93
N PRO A 36 7.66 9.83 14.20
CA PRO A 36 7.05 11.11 14.53
C PRO A 36 7.82 12.35 14.06
N ARG A 37 9.12 12.21 13.82
CA ARG A 37 10.00 13.28 13.33
C ARG A 37 9.75 13.63 11.86
N GLU A 38 9.11 12.76 11.10
CA GLU A 38 8.84 12.94 9.66
C GLU A 38 7.52 13.69 9.42
N PHE A 39 6.63 13.77 10.42
CA PHE A 39 5.35 14.49 10.30
C PHE A 39 5.47 15.95 9.84
N PRO A 40 6.41 16.78 10.36
CA PRO A 40 6.55 18.15 9.89
C PRO A 40 6.83 18.26 8.39
N GLU A 41 7.60 17.31 7.84
CA GLU A 41 7.90 17.28 6.41
C GLU A 41 6.66 16.87 5.59
N VAL A 42 5.90 15.88 6.06
CA VAL A 42 4.63 15.47 5.43
C VAL A 42 3.65 16.65 5.35
N PHE A 43 3.48 17.39 6.45
CA PHE A 43 2.60 18.57 6.46
C PHE A 43 3.09 19.68 5.53
N ARG A 44 4.41 19.89 5.46
CA ARG A 44 5.01 20.84 4.51
C ARG A 44 4.71 20.45 3.06
N GLY A 45 4.90 19.17 2.71
CA GLY A 45 4.59 18.65 1.38
C GLY A 45 3.11 18.79 1.03
N PHE A 46 2.22 18.50 1.97
CA PHE A 46 0.78 18.71 1.79
C PHE A 46 0.41 20.19 1.57
N GLY A 47 1.04 21.10 2.30
CA GLY A 47 0.86 22.55 2.09
C GLY A 47 1.29 23.00 0.69
N GLN A 48 2.38 22.45 0.16
CA GLN A 48 2.84 22.72 -1.20
C GLN A 48 1.85 22.18 -2.25
N LEU A 49 1.30 20.97 -2.06
CA LEU A 49 0.27 20.42 -2.94
C LEU A 49 -0.97 21.32 -3.01
N ILE A 50 -1.44 21.82 -1.87
CA ILE A 50 -2.57 22.76 -1.82
C ILE A 50 -2.24 24.06 -2.57
N SER A 51 -1.05 24.61 -2.35
CA SER A 51 -0.60 25.83 -3.03
C SER A 51 -0.55 25.64 -4.55
N SER A 52 0.02 24.52 -5.02
CA SER A 52 0.09 24.15 -6.44
C SER A 52 -1.30 23.91 -7.06
N ALA A 53 -2.24 23.36 -6.30
CA ALA A 53 -3.62 23.22 -6.74
C ALA A 53 -4.30 24.59 -6.91
N LYS A 54 -4.13 25.49 -5.93
CA LYS A 54 -4.67 26.87 -5.95
C LYS A 54 -4.08 27.73 -7.07
N SER A 55 -2.78 27.59 -7.35
CA SER A 55 -2.10 28.36 -8.39
C SER A 55 -2.41 27.87 -9.82
N GLY A 56 -3.09 26.72 -9.97
CA GLY A 56 -3.40 26.14 -11.27
C GLY A 56 -2.22 25.39 -11.91
N ALA A 57 -1.14 25.14 -11.18
CA ALA A 57 0.06 24.45 -11.67
C ALA A 57 -0.22 23.02 -12.18
N TRP A 58 -1.30 22.39 -11.70
CA TRP A 58 -1.77 21.08 -12.16
C TRP A 58 -2.07 21.03 -13.66
N LYS A 59 -2.35 22.17 -14.30
CA LYS A 59 -2.60 22.25 -15.75
C LYS A 59 -1.32 22.08 -16.60
N ASN A 60 -0.15 22.25 -15.99
CA ASN A 60 1.14 22.09 -16.67
C ASN A 60 1.71 20.67 -16.53
N LEU A 61 0.99 19.76 -15.87
CA LEU A 61 1.43 18.37 -15.71
C LEU A 61 1.29 17.60 -17.03
N THR A 62 2.28 16.77 -17.33
CA THR A 62 2.16 15.82 -18.43
C THR A 62 1.15 14.71 -18.08
N VAL A 63 0.55 14.08 -19.09
CA VAL A 63 -0.40 12.97 -18.89
C VAL A 63 0.23 11.84 -18.07
N LYS A 64 1.51 11.55 -18.30
CA LYS A 64 2.27 10.54 -17.56
C LYS A 64 2.31 10.86 -16.07
N GLU A 65 2.69 12.09 -15.70
CA GLU A 65 2.77 12.52 -14.30
C GLU A 65 1.41 12.52 -13.63
N ALA A 66 0.39 13.06 -14.31
CA ALA A 66 -0.99 13.05 -13.81
C ALA A 66 -1.48 11.62 -13.54
N THR A 67 -1.17 10.68 -14.43
CA THR A 67 -1.56 9.26 -14.28
C THR A 67 -0.88 8.62 -13.08
N VAL A 68 0.44 8.80 -12.93
CA VAL A 68 1.18 8.24 -11.78
C VAL A 68 0.66 8.81 -10.46
N ASN A 69 0.47 10.13 -10.37
CA ASN A 69 -0.04 10.78 -9.18
C ASN A 69 -1.46 10.30 -8.82
N THR A 70 -2.29 10.06 -9.84
CA THR A 70 -3.64 9.51 -9.64
C THR A 70 -3.60 8.08 -9.14
N LEU A 71 -2.70 7.23 -9.68
CA LEU A 71 -2.52 5.84 -9.22
C LEU A 71 -2.08 5.78 -7.75
N VAL A 72 -1.12 6.62 -7.35
CA VAL A 72 -0.70 6.74 -5.95
C VAL A 72 -1.86 7.23 -5.06
N GLY A 73 -2.64 8.22 -5.53
CA GLY A 73 -3.83 8.69 -4.82
C GLY A 73 -4.88 7.58 -4.62
N MET A 74 -5.11 6.75 -5.63
CA MET A 74 -6.00 5.60 -5.52
C MET A 74 -5.46 4.53 -4.58
N GLU A 75 -4.16 4.28 -4.57
CA GLU A 75 -3.52 3.34 -3.64
C GLU A 75 -3.80 3.73 -2.17
N VAL A 76 -3.65 5.02 -1.83
CA VAL A 76 -3.96 5.53 -0.48
C VAL A 76 -5.44 5.31 -0.13
N ILE A 77 -6.35 5.47 -1.08
CA ILE A 77 -7.78 5.19 -0.88
C ILE A 77 -8.03 3.68 -0.65
N PHE A 78 -7.34 2.80 -1.36
CA PHE A 78 -7.48 1.36 -1.15
C PHE A 78 -6.99 0.92 0.23
N TRP A 79 -5.96 1.57 0.78
CA TRP A 79 -5.54 1.34 2.17
C TRP A 79 -6.63 1.68 3.20
N PHE A 80 -7.45 2.70 2.95
CA PHE A 80 -8.61 2.99 3.78
C PHE A 80 -9.62 1.82 3.77
N TYR A 81 -9.95 1.27 2.60
CA TYR A 81 -10.88 0.13 2.50
C TYR A 81 -10.32 -1.16 3.12
N ILE A 82 -9.00 -1.39 3.03
CA ILE A 82 -8.36 -2.49 3.76
C ILE A 82 -8.56 -2.33 5.27
N GLY A 83 -8.40 -1.10 5.79
CA GLY A 83 -8.70 -0.75 7.17
C GLY A 83 -10.16 -1.02 7.54
N GLU A 84 -11.09 -0.68 6.66
CA GLU A 84 -12.52 -0.98 6.83
C GLU A 84 -12.77 -2.50 6.92
N CYS A 85 -12.18 -3.31 6.02
CA CYS A 85 -12.28 -4.77 6.06
C CYS A 85 -11.75 -5.35 7.39
N ILE A 86 -10.66 -4.81 7.93
CA ILE A 86 -10.12 -5.18 9.25
C ILE A 86 -11.11 -4.78 10.36
N GLY A 87 -11.65 -3.56 10.31
CA GLY A 87 -12.62 -3.05 11.29
C GLY A 87 -13.92 -3.85 11.33
N LYS A 88 -14.43 -4.24 10.16
CA LYS A 88 -15.63 -5.09 10.00
C LYS A 88 -15.39 -6.56 10.34
N ARG A 89 -14.13 -7.00 10.31
CA ARG A 89 -13.72 -8.41 10.41
C ARG A 89 -14.34 -9.30 9.34
N SER A 90 -14.72 -8.71 8.20
CA SER A 90 -15.27 -9.41 7.05
C SER A 90 -14.71 -8.82 5.76
N ILE A 91 -14.42 -9.70 4.81
CA ILE A 91 -14.03 -9.32 3.45
C ILE A 91 -15.28 -8.92 2.65
N ILE A 92 -16.46 -9.44 3.00
CA ILE A 92 -17.70 -9.24 2.25
C ILE A 92 -18.77 -8.70 3.20
N GLY A 93 -19.14 -7.43 2.99
CA GLY A 93 -20.21 -6.77 3.72
C GLY A 93 -20.00 -6.70 5.24
N TYR A 94 -21.01 -6.22 5.94
CA TYR A 94 -21.11 -6.35 7.39
C TYR A 94 -21.88 -7.63 7.72
N HIS A 95 -21.43 -8.35 8.74
CA HIS A 95 -22.26 -9.39 9.36
C HIS A 95 -23.32 -8.69 10.20
N VAL A 96 -24.48 -8.42 9.59
CA VAL A 96 -25.69 -7.93 10.25
C VAL A 96 -26.56 -9.08 10.72
#